data_AF-A0A964H5L7-F1
#
_entry.id   AF-A0A964H5L7-F1
#
_cell.length_a   1.000
_cell.length_b   1.000
_cell.length_c   1.000
_cell.angle_alpha   90.00
_cell.angle_beta   90.00
_cell.angle_gamma   90.00
#
_symmetry.space_group_name_H-M   'P 1'
#
loop_
_entity.id
_entity.type
_entity.pdbx_description
1 polymer ?
#
loop_
_entity_poly.entity_id
_entity_poly.type
_entity_poly.pdbx_seq_one_letter_code
_entity_poly.pdbx_strand_id
1 'polypeptide(L)'
;MLICWYPVSVSRKGIPSDHRGRYLPGKLVGDYLERAVTYYYLKKDKNLQNRFKKEVLKRGVEKIDSQLYWWLKKEVALNYPVLEGSKIPEKIYIDCHRVSKELIKFFNGEEKGFIRREWREVFSGVVEESGIQFPDWEKIKIPVQSYSRALGEYLHKLVKKTQLEGVVAEVQNQIANNWEISLLLGEWTTPTPNPLFLHLWSIKELREKLQKENPHFFPKILFYIPRLNLLTGWSQLEPKGE
;
A
#
# COMPACT_ATOMS: atom_id res chain seq x y z
N MET A 1 7.88 -12.22 11.26
CA MET A 1 8.77 -11.05 11.24
C MET A 1 8.22 -9.98 10.29
N LEU A 2 8.41 -8.70 10.60
CA LEU A 2 8.14 -7.56 9.70
C LEU A 2 9.44 -6.82 9.38
N ILE A 3 9.82 -6.77 8.12
CA ILE A 3 11.04 -6.12 7.63
C ILE A 3 10.68 -4.86 6.86
N CYS A 4 11.11 -3.69 7.35
CA CYS A 4 10.92 -2.41 6.68
C CYS A 4 12.15 -2.09 5.83
N TRP A 5 12.23 -2.69 4.64
CA TRP A 5 13.31 -2.47 3.67
C TRP A 5 13.44 -1.01 3.26
N TYR A 6 12.30 -0.33 3.09
CA TYR A 6 12.20 1.08 2.79
C TYR A 6 11.63 1.79 4.02
N PRO A 7 12.16 2.97 4.41
CA PRO A 7 11.74 3.61 5.65
C PRO A 7 10.24 3.91 5.70
N VAL A 8 9.60 3.53 6.80
CA VAL A 8 8.17 3.75 7.04
C VAL A 8 7.97 5.07 7.77
N SER A 9 7.26 6.00 7.13
CA SER A 9 6.76 7.21 7.78
C SER A 9 5.28 7.01 8.11
N VAL A 10 4.87 7.22 9.37
CA VAL A 10 3.46 6.96 9.78
C VAL A 10 2.58 8.18 9.59
N SER A 11 3.09 9.35 9.95
CA SER A 11 2.36 10.61 9.85
C SER A 11 3.31 11.79 9.77
N ARG A 12 2.80 12.95 9.34
CA ARG A 12 3.51 14.23 9.48
C ARG A 12 3.86 14.59 10.94
N LYS A 13 3.10 14.08 11.91
CA LYS A 13 3.35 14.30 13.35
C LYS A 13 4.46 13.41 13.92
N GLY A 14 4.99 12.49 13.11
CA GLY A 14 6.00 11.50 13.51
C GLY A 14 5.41 10.12 13.77
N ILE A 15 6.24 9.26 14.37
CA ILE A 15 5.85 7.90 14.74
C ILE A 15 5.16 7.94 16.11
N PRO A 16 3.98 7.30 16.26
CA PRO A 16 3.26 7.31 17.52
C PRO A 16 4.05 6.58 18.61
N SER A 17 3.81 6.99 19.86
CA SER A 17 4.42 6.42 21.05
C SER A 17 3.44 6.34 22.21
N ASP A 18 3.68 5.40 23.11
CA ASP A 18 3.00 5.28 24.40
C ASP A 18 4.01 4.89 25.50
N HIS A 19 3.51 4.51 26.68
CA HIS A 19 4.34 4.11 27.82
C HIS A 19 5.25 2.90 27.57
N ARG A 20 4.97 2.06 26.56
CA ARG A 20 5.80 0.91 26.17
C ARG A 20 6.81 1.25 25.07
N GLY A 21 6.70 2.42 24.46
CA GLY A 21 7.64 2.92 23.45
C GLY A 21 6.97 3.34 22.14
N ARG A 22 7.79 3.45 21.09
CA ARG A 22 7.34 3.78 19.74
C ARG A 22 6.77 2.54 19.05
N TYR A 23 5.77 2.73 18.18
CA TYR A 23 5.13 1.62 17.49
C TYR A 23 4.65 1.99 16.08
N LEU A 24 4.54 0.99 15.21
CA LEU A 24 3.75 1.08 13.98
C LEU A 24 2.31 0.66 14.30
N PRO A 25 1.28 1.44 13.89
CA PRO A 25 -0.10 1.00 14.04
C PRO A 25 -0.37 -0.25 13.22
N GLY A 26 -0.91 -1.31 13.84
CA GLY A 26 -1.28 -2.56 13.15
C GLY A 26 -2.29 -2.36 12.03
N LYS A 27 -3.10 -1.30 12.14
CA LYS A 27 -4.02 -0.86 11.09
C LYS A 27 -3.31 -0.62 9.75
N LEU A 28 -2.04 -0.20 9.73
CA LEU A 28 -1.29 -0.05 8.48
C LEU A 28 -1.18 -1.38 7.72
N VAL A 29 -0.97 -2.47 8.44
CA VAL A 29 -0.90 -3.82 7.88
C VAL A 29 -2.31 -4.31 7.53
N GLY A 30 -3.26 -4.19 8.46
CA GLY A 30 -4.65 -4.61 8.25
C GLY A 30 -5.29 -3.98 7.02
N ASP A 31 -5.22 -2.65 6.90
CA ASP A 31 -5.76 -1.92 5.75
C ASP A 31 -5.10 -2.36 4.44
N TYR A 32 -3.80 -2.68 4.45
CA TYR A 32 -3.08 -3.13 3.26
C TYR A 32 -3.54 -4.52 2.82
N LEU A 33 -3.63 -5.47 3.77
CA LEU A 33 -4.07 -6.84 3.50
C LEU A 33 -5.52 -6.87 2.98
N GLU A 34 -6.41 -6.08 3.58
CA GLU A 34 -7.79 -5.95 3.11
C GLU A 34 -7.86 -5.42 1.67
N ARG A 35 -7.06 -4.40 1.34
CA ARG A 35 -6.99 -3.86 -0.04
C ARG A 35 -6.47 -4.91 -1.00
N ALA A 36 -5.44 -5.66 -0.61
CA ALA A 36 -4.86 -6.69 -1.44
C ALA A 36 -5.83 -7.85 -1.72
N VAL A 37 -6.49 -8.37 -0.69
CA VAL A 37 -7.48 -9.43 -0.80
C VAL A 37 -8.66 -8.98 -1.66
N THR A 38 -9.21 -7.80 -1.39
CA THR A 38 -10.33 -7.27 -2.20
C THR A 38 -9.95 -7.02 -3.66
N TYR A 39 -8.74 -6.50 -3.92
CA TYR A 39 -8.23 -6.29 -5.26
C TYR A 39 -8.08 -7.61 -6.02
N TYR A 40 -7.48 -8.61 -5.39
CA TYR A 40 -7.23 -9.91 -6.00
C TYR A 40 -8.53 -10.61 -6.39
N TYR A 41 -9.50 -10.68 -5.49
CA TYR A 41 -10.78 -11.33 -5.77
C TYR A 41 -11.64 -10.53 -6.75
N LEU A 42 -11.61 -9.19 -6.72
CA LEU A 42 -12.26 -8.38 -7.75
C LEU A 42 -11.69 -8.65 -9.15
N LYS A 43 -10.38 -8.92 -9.26
CA LYS A 43 -9.75 -9.28 -10.54
C LYS A 43 -10.05 -10.72 -10.95
N LYS A 44 -10.10 -11.65 -10.00
CA LYS A 44 -10.26 -13.10 -10.23
C LYS A 44 -11.70 -13.50 -10.52
N ASP A 45 -12.66 -12.92 -9.81
CA ASP A 45 -14.09 -13.25 -9.93
C ASP A 45 -14.79 -12.29 -10.90
N LYS A 46 -15.09 -12.79 -12.11
CA LYS A 46 -15.77 -12.00 -13.15
C LYS A 46 -17.16 -11.54 -12.75
N ASN A 47 -17.89 -12.32 -11.95
CA ASN A 47 -19.24 -11.94 -11.50
C ASN A 47 -19.16 -10.79 -10.49
N LEU A 48 -18.23 -10.87 -9.53
CA LEU A 48 -17.94 -9.76 -8.62
C LEU A 48 -17.49 -8.51 -9.38
N GLN A 49 -16.57 -8.66 -10.33
CA GLN A 49 -16.08 -7.55 -11.17
C GLN A 49 -17.21 -6.86 -11.92
N ASN A 50 -18.10 -7.63 -12.55
CA ASN A 50 -19.24 -7.10 -13.29
C ASN A 50 -20.23 -6.37 -12.38
N ARG A 51 -20.50 -6.91 -11.18
CA ARG A 51 -21.36 -6.24 -10.18
C ARG A 51 -20.74 -4.93 -9.69
N PHE A 52 -19.45 -4.94 -9.31
CA PHE A 52 -18.74 -3.74 -8.88
C PHE A 52 -18.72 -2.67 -9.98
N LYS A 53 -18.43 -3.06 -11.23
CA LYS A 53 -18.45 -2.15 -12.37
C LYS A 53 -19.84 -1.53 -12.59
N LYS A 54 -20.90 -2.34 -12.57
CA LYS A 54 -22.28 -1.85 -12.69
C LYS A 54 -22.62 -0.85 -11.58
N GLU A 55 -22.22 -1.14 -10.35
CA GLU A 55 -22.46 -0.27 -9.21
C GLU A 55 -21.73 1.07 -9.33
N VAL A 56 -20.46 1.06 -9.76
CA VAL A 56 -19.68 2.29 -10.04
C VAL A 56 -20.35 3.13 -11.12
N LEU A 57 -20.74 2.50 -12.24
CA LEU A 57 -21.36 3.20 -13.37
C LEU A 57 -22.73 3.76 -13.01
N LYS A 58 -23.52 3.04 -12.22
CA LYS A 58 -24.84 3.48 -11.74
C LYS A 58 -24.73 4.70 -10.82
N ARG A 59 -23.72 4.74 -9.95
CA ARG A 59 -23.49 5.85 -9.02
C ARG A 59 -22.93 7.10 -9.70
N GLY A 60 -22.11 6.91 -10.74
CA GLY A 60 -21.24 7.95 -11.28
C GLY A 60 -19.85 7.90 -10.64
N VAL A 61 -18.81 8.15 -11.43
CA VAL A 61 -17.41 8.06 -10.96
C VAL A 61 -17.03 9.18 -9.99
N GLU A 62 -17.78 10.28 -10.00
CA GLU A 62 -17.70 11.40 -9.08
C GLU A 62 -18.23 11.06 -7.67
N LYS A 63 -19.03 9.98 -7.54
CA LYS A 63 -19.60 9.52 -6.27
C LYS A 63 -18.90 8.28 -5.71
N ILE A 64 -17.66 8.04 -6.11
CA ILE A 64 -16.83 6.97 -5.54
C ILE A 64 -16.41 7.37 -4.13
N ASP A 65 -17.00 6.71 -3.16
CA ASP A 65 -16.86 7.02 -1.73
C ASP A 65 -16.44 5.80 -0.90
N SER A 66 -16.41 5.98 0.41
CA SER A 66 -16.11 4.91 1.36
C SER A 66 -17.18 3.81 1.39
N GLN A 67 -18.44 4.12 1.08
CA GLN A 67 -19.53 3.14 1.10
C GLN A 67 -19.34 2.08 0.02
N LEU A 68 -18.90 2.48 -1.17
CA LEU A 68 -18.59 1.54 -2.25
C LEU A 68 -17.45 0.59 -1.86
N TYR A 69 -16.43 1.10 -1.15
CA TYR A 69 -15.34 0.26 -0.66
C TYR A 69 -15.83 -0.72 0.41
N TRP A 70 -16.68 -0.27 1.33
CA TRP A 70 -17.30 -1.12 2.34
C TRP A 70 -18.17 -2.23 1.74
N TRP A 71 -18.94 -1.92 0.70
CA TRP A 71 -19.70 -2.91 -0.05
C TRP A 71 -18.78 -3.99 -0.64
N LEU A 72 -17.73 -3.58 -1.35
CA LEU A 72 -16.79 -4.52 -1.95
C LEU A 72 -16.08 -5.39 -0.90
N LYS A 73 -15.65 -4.79 0.21
CA LYS A 73 -15.08 -5.50 1.36
C LYS A 73 -16.01 -6.58 1.88
N LYS A 74 -17.28 -6.23 2.08
CA LYS A 74 -18.30 -7.17 2.60
C LYS A 74 -18.54 -8.31 1.63
N GLU A 75 -18.70 -8.03 0.33
CA GLU A 75 -18.85 -9.06 -0.70
C GLU A 75 -17.66 -10.02 -0.71
N VAL A 76 -16.43 -9.50 -0.63
CA VAL A 76 -15.23 -10.35 -0.63
C VAL A 76 -15.13 -11.15 0.67
N ALA A 77 -15.37 -10.55 1.83
CA ALA A 77 -15.29 -11.25 3.12
C ALA A 77 -16.29 -12.41 3.23
N LEU A 78 -17.52 -12.24 2.69
CA LEU A 78 -18.55 -13.28 2.72
C LEU A 78 -18.23 -14.47 1.81
N ASN A 79 -17.62 -14.21 0.64
CA ASN A 79 -17.35 -15.27 -0.35
C ASN A 79 -15.93 -15.84 -0.24
N TYR A 80 -15.01 -15.08 0.34
CA TYR A 80 -13.58 -15.38 0.40
C TYR A 80 -13.00 -14.92 1.76
N PRO A 81 -13.30 -15.63 2.87
CA PRO A 81 -12.91 -15.22 4.22
C PRO A 81 -11.42 -15.49 4.52
N VAL A 82 -10.52 -15.10 3.61
CA VAL A 82 -9.08 -15.39 3.68
C VAL A 82 -8.41 -14.75 4.90
N LEU A 83 -8.94 -13.62 5.37
CA LEU A 83 -8.43 -12.91 6.55
C LEU A 83 -9.08 -13.40 7.86
N GLU A 84 -10.10 -14.24 7.81
CA GLU A 84 -10.76 -14.76 9.01
C GLU A 84 -9.76 -15.55 9.87
N GLY A 85 -9.73 -15.29 11.17
CA GLY A 85 -8.76 -15.91 12.10
C GLY A 85 -7.35 -15.29 12.07
N SER A 86 -7.07 -14.32 11.20
CA SER A 86 -5.80 -13.58 11.22
C SER A 86 -5.71 -12.71 12.47
N LYS A 87 -4.52 -12.66 13.08
CA LYS A 87 -4.23 -11.79 14.23
C LYS A 87 -3.23 -10.73 13.82
N ILE A 88 -3.64 -9.48 13.93
CA ILE A 88 -2.79 -8.31 13.70
C ILE A 88 -2.85 -7.48 14.98
N PRO A 89 -1.75 -7.33 15.73
CA PRO A 89 -1.78 -6.56 16.96
C PRO A 89 -2.04 -5.09 16.64
N GLU A 90 -2.80 -4.40 17.51
CA GLU A 90 -3.10 -2.96 17.31
C GLU A 90 -1.83 -2.10 17.22
N LYS A 91 -0.78 -2.51 17.94
CA LYS A 91 0.51 -1.83 18.01
C LYS A 91 1.62 -2.84 17.78
N ILE A 92 2.47 -2.55 16.80
CA ILE A 92 3.68 -3.30 16.50
C ILE A 92 4.84 -2.47 17.04
N TYR A 93 5.34 -2.82 18.23
CA TYR A 93 6.42 -2.06 18.87
C TYR A 93 7.72 -2.16 18.07
N ILE A 94 8.45 -1.06 17.99
CA ILE A 94 9.68 -0.93 17.22
C ILE A 94 10.83 -0.46 18.09
N ASP A 95 12.05 -0.78 17.67
CA ASP A 95 13.26 -0.25 18.27
C ASP A 95 13.37 1.27 17.99
N CYS A 96 13.43 2.07 19.06
CA CYS A 96 13.52 3.53 18.95
C CYS A 96 14.87 3.99 18.38
N HIS A 97 15.94 3.20 18.49
CA HIS A 97 17.24 3.50 17.91
C HIS A 97 17.24 3.37 16.38
N ARG A 98 16.23 2.69 15.81
CA ARG A 98 15.99 2.55 14.37
C ARG A 98 15.07 3.64 13.80
N VAL A 99 14.68 4.61 14.63
CA VAL A 99 13.93 5.78 14.19
C VAL A 99 14.87 6.94 13.93
N SER A 100 14.83 7.48 12.72
CA SER A 100 15.63 8.65 12.32
C SER A 100 14.74 9.75 11.74
N LYS A 101 15.30 10.96 11.64
CA LYS A 101 14.66 12.09 10.96
C LYS A 101 15.26 12.24 9.57
N GLU A 102 14.45 12.06 8.53
CA GLU A 102 14.88 12.11 7.13
C GLU A 102 14.22 13.24 6.37
N LEU A 103 14.94 13.80 5.40
CA LEU A 103 14.39 14.75 4.44
C LEU A 103 13.60 13.98 3.37
N ILE A 104 12.29 14.15 3.36
CA ILE A 104 11.42 13.60 2.31
C ILE A 104 11.21 14.66 1.23
N LYS A 105 11.53 14.31 -0.02
CA LYS A 105 11.15 15.07 -1.21
C LYS A 105 9.87 14.48 -1.82
N PHE A 106 9.01 15.35 -2.31
CA PHE A 106 7.71 15.00 -2.88
C PHE A 106 7.81 15.12 -4.38
N PHE A 107 7.86 13.98 -5.06
CA PHE A 107 7.95 13.90 -6.51
C PHE A 107 6.55 13.92 -7.12
N ASN A 108 6.24 14.92 -7.94
CA ASN A 108 5.02 14.95 -8.73
C ASN A 108 5.26 14.22 -10.06
N GLY A 109 4.56 13.11 -10.28
CA GLY A 109 4.72 12.31 -11.49
C GLY A 109 4.03 12.88 -12.74
N GLU A 110 3.18 13.88 -12.61
CA GLU A 110 2.61 14.64 -13.75
C GLU A 110 3.59 15.71 -14.23
N GLU A 111 4.10 16.53 -13.30
CA GLU A 111 5.11 17.56 -13.59
C GLU A 111 6.53 16.99 -13.78
N LYS A 112 6.73 15.72 -13.45
CA LYS A 112 8.01 15.00 -13.49
C LYS A 112 9.12 15.69 -12.69
N GLY A 113 8.76 16.31 -11.57
CA GLY A 113 9.66 17.12 -10.74
C GLY A 113 9.37 17.05 -9.25
N PHE A 114 10.31 17.54 -8.43
CA PHE A 114 10.11 17.67 -6.99
C PHE A 114 9.44 18.99 -6.65
N ILE A 115 8.30 18.93 -5.98
CA ILE A 115 7.46 20.12 -5.71
C ILE A 115 7.59 20.66 -4.29
N ARG A 116 8.01 19.81 -3.34
CA ARG A 116 8.25 20.22 -1.94
C ARG A 116 9.19 19.27 -1.23
N ARG A 117 9.66 19.69 -0.06
CA ARG A 117 10.48 18.89 0.86
C ARG A 117 10.08 19.16 2.31
N GLU A 118 10.13 18.15 3.15
CA GLU A 118 9.96 18.30 4.60
C GLU A 118 10.69 17.19 5.36
N TRP A 119 11.06 17.49 6.59
CA TRP A 119 11.68 16.51 7.49
C TRP A 119 10.60 15.69 8.18
N ARG A 120 10.77 14.36 8.22
CA ARG A 120 9.86 13.46 8.92
C ARG A 120 10.62 12.39 9.69
N GLU A 121 10.00 11.91 10.76
CA GLU A 121 10.46 10.67 11.38
C GLU A 121 10.11 9.48 10.50
N VAL A 122 11.05 8.55 10.40
CA VAL A 122 10.89 7.29 9.68
C VAL A 122 11.51 6.16 10.49
N PHE A 123 10.96 4.96 10.34
CA PHE A 123 11.51 3.73 10.91
C PHE A 123 12.08 2.86 9.80
N SER A 124 13.31 2.36 9.98
CA SER A 124 13.94 1.41 9.06
C SER A 124 14.56 0.28 9.86
N GLY A 125 14.16 -0.96 9.60
CA GLY A 125 14.67 -2.11 10.34
C GLY A 125 13.71 -3.28 10.39
N VAL A 126 14.06 -4.23 11.25
CA VAL A 126 13.36 -5.49 11.42
C VAL A 126 12.60 -5.49 12.75
N VAL A 127 11.37 -5.98 12.73
CA VAL A 127 10.58 -6.32 13.90
C VAL A 127 10.39 -7.83 13.91
N GLU A 128 11.27 -8.51 14.63
CA GLU A 128 11.30 -9.98 14.73
C GLU A 128 9.94 -10.53 15.19
N GLU A 129 9.45 -10.00 16.30
CA GLU A 129 8.20 -10.42 16.94
C GLU A 129 7.07 -9.44 16.65
N SER A 130 6.70 -9.31 15.38
CA SER A 130 5.63 -8.41 14.96
C SER A 130 4.24 -8.78 15.50
N GLY A 131 4.07 -9.99 16.05
CA GLY A 131 2.79 -10.52 16.56
C GLY A 131 1.76 -10.80 15.48
N ILE A 132 2.10 -10.61 14.20
CA ILE A 132 1.21 -10.87 13.07
C ILE A 132 1.15 -12.37 12.79
N GLN A 133 -0.06 -12.92 12.76
CA GLN A 133 -0.30 -14.33 12.49
C GLN A 133 -1.41 -14.50 11.47
N PHE A 134 -1.21 -15.42 10.53
CA PHE A 134 -2.22 -15.83 9.57
C PHE A 134 -2.51 -17.33 9.76
N PRO A 135 -3.78 -17.76 9.65
CA PRO A 135 -4.10 -19.18 9.69
C PRO A 135 -3.56 -19.93 8.46
N ASP A 136 -3.44 -19.23 7.32
CA ASP A 136 -2.98 -19.79 6.06
C ASP A 136 -2.15 -18.74 5.32
N TRP A 137 -0.82 -18.84 5.45
CA TRP A 137 0.13 -17.89 4.86
C TRP A 137 0.06 -17.88 3.33
N GLU A 138 -0.12 -19.03 2.70
CA GLU A 138 -0.15 -19.16 1.24
C GLU A 138 -1.39 -18.48 0.64
N LYS A 139 -2.55 -18.58 1.31
CA LYS A 139 -3.75 -17.86 0.86
C LYS A 139 -3.62 -16.34 0.98
N ILE A 140 -2.76 -15.82 1.85
CA ILE A 140 -2.48 -14.38 1.98
C ILE A 140 -1.43 -13.92 0.96
N LYS A 141 -0.40 -14.74 0.75
CA LYS A 141 0.73 -14.44 -0.13
C LYS A 141 0.29 -14.08 -1.53
N ILE A 142 -0.58 -14.89 -2.16
CA ILE A 142 -1.00 -14.68 -3.55
C ILE A 142 -1.74 -13.33 -3.74
N PRO A 143 -2.80 -12.99 -2.96
CA PRO A 143 -3.45 -11.69 -3.08
C PRO A 143 -2.51 -10.50 -2.84
N VAL A 144 -1.69 -10.57 -1.79
CA VAL A 144 -0.75 -9.50 -1.44
C VAL A 144 0.26 -9.28 -2.55
N GLN A 145 0.82 -10.36 -3.08
CA GLN A 145 1.78 -10.30 -4.16
C GLN A 145 1.17 -9.73 -5.45
N SER A 146 -0.07 -10.13 -5.78
CA SER A 146 -0.80 -9.57 -6.92
C SER A 146 -1.04 -8.07 -6.77
N TYR A 147 -1.34 -7.60 -5.57
CA TYR A 147 -1.59 -6.19 -5.28
C TYR A 147 -0.29 -5.37 -5.32
N SER A 148 0.77 -5.86 -4.68
CA SER A 148 2.10 -5.24 -4.67
C SER A 148 2.69 -5.09 -6.07
N ARG A 149 2.56 -6.11 -6.93
CA ARG A 149 2.99 -6.03 -8.34
C ARG A 149 2.22 -4.96 -9.12
N ALA A 150 0.89 -4.93 -9.00
CA ALA A 150 0.06 -3.93 -9.64
C ALA A 150 0.39 -2.50 -9.16
N LEU A 151 0.72 -2.35 -7.88
CA LEU A 151 1.15 -1.09 -7.30
C LEU A 151 2.53 -0.68 -7.83
N GLY A 152 3.50 -1.60 -7.87
CA GLY A 152 4.82 -1.37 -8.48
C GLY A 152 4.71 -0.94 -9.94
N GLU A 153 3.85 -1.59 -10.74
CA GLU A 153 3.59 -1.20 -12.13
C GLU A 153 2.98 0.21 -12.24
N TYR A 154 2.03 0.54 -11.35
CA TYR A 154 1.45 1.87 -11.29
C TYR A 154 2.52 2.93 -10.99
N LEU A 155 3.34 2.70 -9.95
CA LEU A 155 4.44 3.58 -9.58
C LEU A 155 5.45 3.74 -10.72
N HIS A 156 5.80 2.66 -11.41
CA HIS A 156 6.77 2.69 -12.50
C HIS A 156 6.27 3.56 -13.65
N LYS A 157 4.99 3.43 -14.02
CA LYS A 157 4.36 4.33 -15.01
C LYS A 157 4.43 5.78 -14.58
N LEU A 158 4.22 6.07 -13.30
CA LEU A 158 4.26 7.42 -12.75
C LEU A 158 5.66 8.04 -12.81
N VAL A 159 6.72 7.24 -12.61
CA VAL A 159 8.11 7.72 -12.62
C VAL A 159 8.88 7.45 -13.92
N LYS A 160 8.23 6.87 -14.93
CA LYS A 160 8.88 6.54 -16.21
C LYS A 160 9.59 7.75 -16.83
N LYS A 161 10.81 7.55 -17.34
CA LYS A 161 11.75 8.54 -17.89
C LYS A 161 12.15 9.61 -16.86
N THR A 162 12.36 9.22 -15.62
CA THR A 162 12.80 10.13 -14.54
C THR A 162 13.92 9.49 -13.73
N GLN A 163 14.59 10.29 -12.90
CA GLN A 163 15.62 9.79 -11.98
C GLN A 163 15.13 8.73 -10.98
N LEU A 164 13.81 8.61 -10.75
CA LEU A 164 13.25 7.63 -9.82
C LEU A 164 12.88 6.30 -10.49
N GLU A 165 13.03 6.18 -11.81
CA GLU A 165 12.66 4.97 -12.54
C GLU A 165 13.44 3.74 -12.07
N GLY A 166 14.76 3.87 -11.88
CA GLY A 166 15.61 2.79 -11.35
C GLY A 166 15.21 2.35 -9.95
N VAL A 167 14.87 3.30 -9.07
CA VAL A 167 14.43 3.02 -7.69
C VAL A 167 13.15 2.19 -7.66
N VAL A 168 12.18 2.48 -8.55
CA VAL A 168 10.94 1.70 -8.63
C VAL A 168 11.17 0.35 -9.32
N ALA A 169 12.02 0.29 -10.34
CA ALA A 169 12.35 -0.97 -11.00
C ALA A 169 13.02 -1.97 -10.03
N GLU A 170 13.87 -1.48 -9.13
CA GLU A 170 14.46 -2.29 -8.06
C GLU A 170 13.39 -2.86 -7.13
N VAL A 171 12.43 -2.04 -6.67
CA VAL A 171 11.29 -2.51 -5.86
C VAL A 171 10.52 -3.60 -6.60
N GLN A 172 10.22 -3.41 -7.89
CA GLN A 172 9.50 -4.41 -8.68
C GLN A 172 10.27 -5.74 -8.76
N ASN A 173 11.59 -5.67 -8.90
CA ASN A 173 12.46 -6.84 -8.90
C ASN A 173 12.45 -7.56 -7.54
N GLN A 174 12.53 -6.81 -6.43
CA GLN A 174 12.46 -7.37 -5.08
C GLN A 174 11.11 -8.04 -4.82
N ILE A 175 10.01 -7.38 -5.17
CA ILE A 175 8.66 -7.97 -5.13
C ILE A 175 8.68 -9.25 -5.94
N ALA A 176 9.11 -9.23 -7.20
CA ALA A 176 8.99 -10.37 -8.10
C ALA A 176 9.75 -11.61 -7.63
N ASN A 177 10.96 -11.44 -7.08
CA ASN A 177 11.95 -12.51 -6.95
C ASN A 177 12.34 -12.85 -5.51
N ASN A 178 12.22 -11.91 -4.56
CA ASN A 178 12.83 -12.05 -3.25
C ASN A 178 11.81 -11.97 -2.10
N TRP A 179 10.89 -11.00 -2.13
CA TRP A 179 10.01 -10.75 -0.99
C TRP A 179 8.85 -11.74 -0.91
N GLU A 180 8.70 -12.38 0.24
CA GLU A 180 7.64 -13.33 0.56
C GLU A 180 6.24 -12.70 0.50
N ILE A 181 5.95 -11.76 1.41
CA ILE A 181 4.71 -10.97 1.42
C ILE A 181 5.07 -9.49 1.41
N SER A 182 5.04 -8.90 0.21
CA SER A 182 5.40 -7.49 0.00
C SER A 182 4.28 -6.55 0.46
N LEU A 183 4.60 -5.50 1.22
CA LEU A 183 3.67 -4.49 1.70
C LEU A 183 4.16 -3.07 1.37
N LEU A 184 3.25 -2.11 1.23
CA LEU A 184 3.57 -0.68 1.20
C LEU A 184 2.87 0.01 2.37
N LEU A 185 3.61 0.24 3.45
CA LEU A 185 3.13 0.70 4.75
C LEU A 185 3.39 2.19 4.97
N GLY A 186 2.55 2.82 5.80
CA GLY A 186 2.67 4.23 6.14
C GLY A 186 2.36 5.17 4.98
N GLU A 187 2.86 6.40 5.07
CA GLU A 187 2.70 7.42 4.04
C GLU A 187 3.78 7.28 2.97
N TRP A 188 3.32 6.99 1.75
CA TRP A 188 4.14 6.92 0.54
C TRP A 188 3.72 7.93 -0.53
N THR A 189 2.58 8.60 -0.30
CA THR A 189 1.97 9.56 -1.21
C THR A 189 1.14 10.58 -0.42
N THR A 190 0.75 11.66 -1.09
CA THR A 190 -0.18 12.67 -0.61
C THR A 190 -1.02 13.18 -1.78
N PRO A 191 -2.32 13.49 -1.58
CA PRO A 191 -3.12 13.11 -0.43
C PRO A 191 -3.20 11.59 -0.25
N THR A 192 -3.72 11.13 0.89
CA THR A 192 -3.95 9.70 1.12
C THR A 192 -4.83 9.13 -0.02
N PRO A 193 -4.43 8.01 -0.64
CA PRO A 193 -5.13 7.49 -1.81
C PRO A 193 -6.53 6.99 -1.42
N ASN A 194 -7.50 7.16 -2.32
CA ASN A 194 -8.79 6.48 -2.17
C ASN A 194 -8.54 4.96 -2.11
N PRO A 195 -9.07 4.20 -1.15
CA PRO A 195 -8.83 2.76 -1.03
C PRO A 195 -9.15 1.94 -2.28
N LEU A 196 -10.04 2.44 -3.15
CA LEU A 196 -10.44 1.81 -4.40
C LEU A 196 -9.54 2.17 -5.60
N PHE A 197 -8.51 3.00 -5.43
CA PHE A 197 -7.78 3.55 -6.58
C PHE A 197 -7.22 2.46 -7.49
N LEU A 198 -6.61 1.42 -6.90
CA LEU A 198 -6.00 0.35 -7.68
C LEU A 198 -7.06 -0.62 -8.25
N HIS A 199 -8.16 -0.85 -7.52
CA HIS A 199 -9.32 -1.63 -8.00
C HIS A 199 -9.87 -1.01 -9.28
N LEU A 200 -10.10 0.30 -9.28
CA LEU A 200 -10.63 1.04 -10.42
C LEU A 200 -9.60 1.14 -11.55
N TRP A 201 -8.32 1.32 -11.21
CA TRP A 201 -7.21 1.29 -12.17
C TRP A 201 -7.13 -0.05 -12.93
N SER A 202 -7.51 -1.16 -12.30
CA SER A 202 -7.47 -2.49 -12.92
C SER A 202 -8.57 -2.73 -13.96
N ILE A 203 -9.67 -1.97 -13.91
CA ILE A 203 -10.80 -2.11 -14.83
C ILE A 203 -10.68 -1.02 -15.90
N LYS A 204 -10.24 -1.39 -17.10
CA LYS A 204 -9.90 -0.46 -18.20
C LYS A 204 -10.95 0.64 -18.42
N GLU A 205 -12.22 0.27 -18.53
CA GLU A 205 -13.31 1.21 -18.78
C GLU A 205 -13.50 2.22 -17.64
N LEU A 206 -13.42 1.78 -16.38
CA LEU A 206 -13.53 2.68 -15.22
C LEU A 206 -12.30 3.57 -15.10
N ARG A 207 -11.10 3.03 -15.39
CA ARG A 207 -9.87 3.81 -15.43
C ARG A 207 -9.94 4.93 -16.46
N GLU A 208 -10.36 4.62 -17.69
CA GLU A 208 -10.47 5.60 -18.78
C GLU A 208 -11.51 6.68 -18.44
N LYS A 209 -12.65 6.29 -17.88
CA LYS A 209 -13.68 7.22 -17.42
C LYS A 209 -13.16 8.13 -16.31
N LEU A 210 -12.50 7.58 -15.30
CA LEU A 210 -11.90 8.36 -14.20
C LEU A 210 -10.81 9.30 -14.68
N GLN A 211 -9.95 8.89 -15.61
CA GLN A 211 -8.93 9.76 -16.17
C GLN A 211 -9.53 10.98 -16.89
N LYS A 212 -10.70 10.82 -17.51
CA LYS A 212 -11.41 11.90 -18.20
C LYS A 212 -12.19 12.80 -17.24
N GLU A 213 -12.91 12.20 -16.29
CA GLU A 213 -13.91 12.91 -15.46
C GLU A 213 -13.38 13.33 -14.08
N ASN A 214 -12.35 12.64 -13.56
CA ASN A 214 -11.74 12.93 -12.27
C ASN A 214 -10.23 12.59 -12.27
N PRO A 215 -9.39 13.35 -13.00
CA PRO A 215 -7.96 13.04 -13.16
C PRO A 215 -7.16 13.12 -11.85
N HIS A 216 -7.69 13.74 -10.81
CA HIS A 216 -7.07 13.83 -9.48
C HIS A 216 -7.31 12.61 -8.59
N PHE A 217 -8.13 11.66 -9.04
CA PHE A 217 -8.47 10.45 -8.29
C PHE A 217 -7.25 9.56 -8.03
N PHE A 218 -6.31 9.50 -8.98
CA PHE A 218 -5.15 8.63 -8.89
C PHE A 218 -3.98 9.35 -8.20
N PRO A 219 -3.21 8.68 -7.31
CA PRO A 219 -2.12 9.30 -6.58
C PRO A 219 -0.99 9.73 -7.53
N LYS A 220 -0.65 11.02 -7.54
CA LYS A 220 0.38 11.58 -8.43
C LYS A 220 1.70 11.88 -7.73
N ILE A 221 1.71 11.95 -6.40
CA ILE A 221 2.87 12.36 -5.63
C ILE A 221 3.53 11.15 -4.96
N LEU A 222 4.85 11.03 -5.04
CA LEU A 222 5.61 9.99 -4.34
C LEU A 222 6.59 10.58 -3.35
N PHE A 223 6.78 9.88 -2.24
CA PHE A 223 7.74 10.28 -1.22
C PHE A 223 9.08 9.59 -1.48
N TYR A 224 10.12 10.40 -1.53
CA TYR A 224 11.48 9.97 -1.82
C TYR A 224 12.43 10.51 -0.76
N ILE A 225 13.34 9.66 -0.27
CA ILE A 225 14.37 10.01 0.71
C ILE A 225 15.72 10.06 -0.04
N PRO A 226 16.23 11.26 -0.38
CA PRO A 226 17.42 11.39 -1.22
C PRO A 226 18.68 10.81 -0.61
N ARG A 227 18.83 10.92 0.72
CA ARG A 227 20.02 10.42 1.44
C ARG A 227 20.18 8.90 1.30
N LEU A 228 19.07 8.19 1.20
CA LEU A 228 19.03 6.73 1.11
C LEU A 228 18.84 6.24 -0.33
N ASN A 229 18.48 7.13 -1.26
CA ASN A 229 18.04 6.78 -2.60
C ASN A 229 16.85 5.80 -2.61
N LEU A 230 15.91 5.96 -1.67
CA LEU A 230 14.75 5.08 -1.50
C LEU A 230 13.43 5.85 -1.57
N LEU A 231 12.36 5.16 -2.01
CA LEU A 231 10.99 5.57 -1.69
C LEU A 231 10.67 5.27 -0.21
N THR A 232 9.46 5.59 0.24
CA THR A 232 9.02 5.22 1.60
C THR A 232 8.09 4.01 1.58
N GLY A 233 8.10 3.25 2.68
CA GLY A 233 7.02 2.35 3.07
C GLY A 233 7.11 0.89 2.62
N TRP A 234 7.91 0.55 1.61
CA TRP A 234 8.03 -0.84 1.15
C TRP A 234 8.62 -1.73 2.25
N SER A 235 7.88 -2.78 2.57
CA SER A 235 8.16 -3.70 3.67
C SER A 235 7.85 -5.13 3.24
N GLN A 236 8.29 -6.10 4.03
CA GLN A 236 8.03 -7.52 3.82
C GLN A 236 7.54 -8.15 5.13
N LEU A 237 6.53 -9.01 5.03
CA LEU A 237 6.23 -9.98 6.07
C LEU A 237 6.83 -11.32 5.72
N GLU A 238 7.48 -11.93 6.70
CA GLU A 238 7.97 -13.30 6.63
C GLU A 238 7.35 -14.12 7.76
N PRO A 239 7.00 -15.40 7.50
CA PRO A 239 6.68 -16.33 8.57
C PRO A 239 7.90 -16.42 9.50
N LYS A 240 7.67 -16.60 10.80
CA LYS A 240 8.79 -16.91 11.70
C LYS A 240 9.32 -18.27 11.24
N GLY A 241 10.59 -18.35 10.86
CA GLY A 241 11.25 -19.63 10.61
C GLY A 241 11.13 -20.47 11.88
N GLU A 242 10.66 -21.71 11.73
CA GLU A 242 10.76 -22.72 12.79
C GLU A 242 12.22 -23.11 13.03
#